data_AF-A0A0Q4KLD3-F1
#
_entry.id   AF-A0A0Q4KLD3-F1
#
_cell.length_a   1.000
_cell.length_b   1.000
_cell.length_c   1.000
_cell.angle_alpha   90.00
_cell.angle_beta   90.00
_cell.angle_gamma   90.00
#
_symmetry.space_group_name_H-M   'P 1'
#
loop_
_entity.id
_entity.type
_entity.pdbx_description
1 polymer ?
#
loop_
_entity_poly.entity_id
_entity_poly.type
_entity_poly.pdbx_seq_one_letter_code
_entity_poly.pdbx_strand_id
1 'polypeptide(L)' 'MVSQMLADMRDETGSALMMRYGISYNTWRKLRVGDPVRDSLAERLERRVVELQAADPRSYR' A
#
# COMPACT_ATOMS: atom_id res chain seq x y z
N MET A 1 -3.85 1.32 7.23
CA MET A 1 -2.97 1.11 6.05
C MET A 1 -3.57 0.15 5.02
N VAL A 2 -3.70 -1.15 5.33
CA VAL A 2 -4.09 -2.18 4.33
C VAL A 2 -5.45 -1.92 3.67
N SER A 3 -6.46 -1.47 4.43
CA SER A 3 -7.78 -1.13 3.87
C SER A 3 -7.73 -0.01 2.82
N GLN A 4 -6.86 1.00 3.03
CA GLN A 4 -6.65 2.07 2.06
C GLN A 4 -6.02 1.52 0.78
N MET A 5 -4.97 0.71 0.93
CA MET A 5 -4.31 0.07 -0.20
C MET A 5 -5.27 -0.85 -0.98
N LEU A 6 -6.24 -1.48 -0.30
CA LEU A 6 -7.27 -2.30 -0.95
C LEU A 6 -8.25 -1.46 -1.78
N ALA A 7 -8.64 -0.28 -1.28
CA ALA A 7 -9.51 0.64 -2.01
C ALA A 7 -8.81 1.19 -3.27
N ASP A 8 -7.50 1.46 -3.16
CA ASP A 8 -6.67 2.00 -4.23
C ASP A 8 -6.35 0.99 -5.35
N MET A 9 -6.35 -0.31 -5.05
CA MET A 9 -5.82 -1.37 -5.92
C MET A 9 -6.90 -2.31 -6.47
N ARG A 10 -8.15 -1.87 -6.56
CA ARG A 10 -9.30 -2.72 -6.91
C ARG A 10 -9.14 -3.49 -8.23
N ASP A 11 -8.33 -2.97 -9.17
CA ASP A 11 -8.12 -3.54 -10.52
C ASP A 11 -6.63 -3.70 -10.92
N GLU A 12 -5.67 -3.46 -10.01
CA GLU A 12 -4.27 -3.26 -10.42
C GLU A 12 -3.34 -4.48 -10.24
N THR A 13 -2.46 -4.67 -11.24
CA THR A 13 -1.50 -5.79 -11.32
C THR A 13 -0.28 -5.60 -10.43
N GLY A 14 0.53 -6.65 -10.25
CA GLY A 14 1.75 -6.63 -9.43
C GLY A 14 2.74 -5.48 -9.75
N SER A 15 2.77 -5.01 -10.99
CA SER A 15 3.61 -3.88 -11.43
C SER A 15 3.17 -2.55 -10.84
N ALA A 16 1.87 -2.36 -10.64
CA ALA A 16 1.32 -1.12 -10.12
C ALA A 16 1.55 -0.99 -8.60
N LEU A 17 1.52 -2.10 -7.86
CA LEU A 17 1.93 -2.16 -6.45
C LEU A 17 3.38 -1.68 -6.27
N MET A 18 4.26 -2.10 -7.17
CA MET A 18 5.66 -1.69 -7.15
C MET A 18 5.79 -0.20 -7.46
N MET A 19 5.09 0.30 -8.47
CA MET A 19 5.14 1.71 -8.86
C MET A 19 4.57 2.65 -7.77
N ARG A 20 3.44 2.29 -7.17
CA ARG A 20 2.71 3.16 -6.22
C ARG A 20 3.27 3.07 -4.80
N TYR A 21 3.49 1.85 -4.32
CA TYR A 21 3.88 1.58 -2.93
C TYR A 21 5.30 1.02 -2.76
N GLY A 22 6.01 0.70 -3.85
CA GLY A 22 7.37 0.16 -3.76
C GLY A 22 7.43 -1.26 -3.19
N ILE A 23 6.38 -2.05 -3.40
CA ILE A 23 6.29 -3.44 -2.94
C ILE A 23 5.92 -4.41 -4.05
N SER A 24 6.38 -5.65 -3.90
CA SER A 24 6.01 -6.75 -4.77
C SER A 24 4.63 -7.31 -4.45
N TYR A 25 4.05 -8.04 -5.41
CA TYR A 25 2.81 -8.78 -5.22
C TYR A 25 2.86 -9.77 -4.05
N ASN A 26 4.01 -10.41 -3.79
CA ASN A 26 4.17 -11.33 -2.66
C ASN A 26 4.04 -10.62 -1.31
N THR A 27 4.60 -9.42 -1.20
CA THR A 27 4.45 -8.58 0.00
C THR A 27 2.99 -8.17 0.19
N TRP A 28 2.34 -7.78 -0.90
CA TRP A 28 0.92 -7.44 -0.88
C TRP A 28 0.04 -8.62 -0.46
N ARG A 29 0.31 -9.83 -0.97
CA ARG A 29 -0.39 -11.05 -0.58
C ARG A 29 -0.30 -11.30 0.92
N LYS A 30 0.89 -11.15 1.52
CA LYS A 30 1.10 -11.27 2.97
C LYS A 30 0.25 -10.27 3.75
N LEU A 31 0.32 -9.00 3.38
CA LEU A 31 -0.46 -7.94 4.02
C LEU A 31 -1.97 -8.20 3.95
N ARG A 32 -2.48 -8.74 2.83
CA ARG A 32 -3.90 -9.05 2.64
C ARG A 32 -4.40 -10.19 3.54
N VAL A 33 -3.56 -11.17 3.83
CA VAL A 33 -3.93 -12.32 4.67
C VAL A 33 -3.57 -12.11 6.15
N GLY A 34 -2.97 -10.97 6.49
CA GLY A 34 -2.53 -10.65 7.85
C GLY A 34 -1.19 -11.28 8.25
N ASP A 35 -0.42 -11.79 7.28
CA ASP A 35 0.90 -12.34 7.56
C ASP A 35 1.86 -11.23 8.00
N PRO A 36 2.75 -11.50 8.97
CA PRO A 36 3.74 -10.54 9.42
C PRO A 36 4.72 -10.17 8.30
N VAL A 37 5.01 -8.88 8.23
CA VAL A 37 6.10 -8.32 7.43
C VAL A 37 7.17 -7.74 8.35
N ARG A 38 8.35 -7.43 7.81
CA ARG A 38 9.41 -6.79 8.59
C ARG A 38 8.98 -5.40 9.07
N ASP A 39 9.33 -5.01 10.28
CA ASP A 39 8.95 -3.72 10.87
C ASP A 39 9.37 -2.54 9.98
N SER A 40 10.61 -2.54 9.48
CA SER A 40 11.10 -1.49 8.58
C SER A 40 10.31 -1.37 7.26
N LEU A 41 9.68 -2.46 6.82
CA LEU A 41 8.81 -2.45 5.65
C LEU A 41 7.44 -1.88 5.99
N ALA A 42 6.90 -2.21 7.16
CA ALA A 42 5.65 -1.65 7.66
C ALA A 42 5.76 -0.12 7.82
N GLU A 43 6.79 0.36 8.52
CA GLU A 43 7.04 1.80 8.71
C GLU A 43 7.14 2.57 7.40
N ARG A 44 7.88 2.02 6.42
CA ARG A 44 8.04 2.62 5.10
C ARG A 44 6.71 2.69 4.34
N LEU A 45 5.89 1.65 4.46
CA LEU A 45 4.58 1.60 3.82
C LEU A 45 3.60 2.58 4.45
N GLU A 46 3.59 2.70 5.78
CA GLU A 46 2.75 3.67 6.49
C GLU A 46 3.07 5.10 6.06
N ARG A 47 4.37 5.45 6.06
CA ARG A 47 4.82 6.75 5.54
C ARG A 47 4.39 6.98 4.11
N ARG A 48 4.55 5.98 3.24
CA ARG A 48 4.20 6.11 1.82
C ARG A 48 2.70 6.32 1.62
N VAL A 49 1.86 5.64 2.38
CA VAL A 49 0.40 5.84 2.34
C VAL A 49 0.04 7.27 2.74
N VAL A 50 0.64 7.80 3.81
CA VAL A 50 0.42 9.18 4.25
C VAL A 50 0.85 10.19 3.18
N GLU A 51 2.02 10.00 2.55
CA GLU A 51 2.50 10.85 1.45
C GLU A 51 1.54 10.84 0.26
N LEU A 52 1.04 9.67 -0.12
CA LEU A 52 0.09 9.53 -1.24
C LEU A 52 -1.25 10.20 -0.93
N GLN A 53 -1.72 10.13 0.32
CA GLN A 53 -2.93 10.82 0.76
C GLN A 53 -2.76 12.34 0.77
N ALA A 54 -1.60 12.83 1.20
CA ALA A 54 -1.30 14.26 1.17
C ALA A 54 -1.17 14.80 -0.28
N ALA A 55 -0.71 13.95 -1.20
CA ALA A 55 -0.57 14.29 -2.62
C ALA A 55 -1.89 14.22 -3.41
N ASP A 56 -2.93 13.56 -2.88
CA ASP A 56 -4.26 13.50 -3.49
C ASP A 56 -5.31 14.31 -2.69
N PRO A 57 -5.55 15.58 -3.08
CA PRO A 57 -6.48 16.47 -2.37
C PRO A 57 -7.96 16.03 -2.44
N ARG A 58 -8.30 14.95 -3.17
CA ARG A 58 -9.66 14.37 -3.20
C ARG A 58 -9.91 13.33 -2.12
N SER A 59 -8.89 12.89 -1.38
CA SER A 59 -9.00 11.84 -0.36
C SER A 59 -9.62 12.28 0.98
N TYR A 60 -10.03 13.54 1.12
CA TYR A 60 -10.66 14.09 2.35
C TYR A 60 -12.20 14.14 2.29
N ARG A 61 -12.85 13.52 1.29
CA ARG A 61 -14.32 13.59 1.15
C ARG A 61 -15.04 12.32 1.57
#